data_AF-A0A1A2KMV0-F1
#
_entry.id   AF-A0A1A2KMV0-F1
#
_cell.length_a   1.000
_cell.length_b   1.000
_cell.length_c   1.000
_cell.angle_alpha   90.00
_cell.angle_beta   90.00
_cell.angle_gamma   90.00
#
_symmetry.space_group_name_H-M   'P 1'
#
loop_
_entity.id
_entity.type
_entity.pdbx_description
1 polymer ?
#
loop_
_entity_poly.entity_id
_entity_poly.type
_entity_poly.pdbx_seq_one_letter_code
_entity_poly.pdbx_strand_id
1 'polypeptide(L)'
;MSQTIHHRLHILEASDWKAGVITLLEPNSAYQPWRYAFGETRPGDYAIVLLGTDPVSVLTVLARIDHEGGLGGAMLDPDNAELVDLTTLAMMLDLGAEPFANWRLDDDAAERVILTLHESPVYGDPYYRWGHSSVAAARNLLRFTGDCQGCGTEIDLTGLEARDRIHVHTADPLPRPDPGSPIRTPGSSRVRGPFRAAIRSAARDWPAILCLRCRDRMRDGNFRSFIDFKFAQHPECPRCGGQRTQMIQYGMPANIEAWGPWLHAGGCCPTEQKWLCTVCDNEWR
;
A
#
# COMPACT_ATOMS: atom_id res chain seq x y z
N MET A 1 -3.89 16.23 -44.45
CA MET A 1 -3.73 14.82 -44.06
C MET A 1 -3.38 14.82 -42.58
N SER A 2 -4.35 14.53 -41.71
CA SER A 2 -4.07 14.40 -40.27
C SER A 2 -3.35 13.07 -40.06
N GLN A 3 -2.14 13.10 -39.50
CA GLN A 3 -1.50 11.89 -38.99
C GLN A 3 -2.42 11.31 -37.90
N THR A 4 -2.96 10.12 -38.13
CA THR A 4 -3.55 9.32 -37.07
C THR A 4 -2.43 9.02 -36.08
N ILE A 5 -2.56 9.51 -34.85
CA ILE A 5 -1.64 9.17 -33.77
C ILE A 5 -1.93 7.72 -33.40
N HIS A 6 -1.05 6.81 -33.80
CA HIS A 6 -1.12 5.41 -33.39
C HIS A 6 -0.64 5.29 -31.95
N HIS A 7 -1.56 5.03 -31.03
CA HIS A 7 -1.23 4.77 -29.63
C HIS A 7 -0.72 3.33 -29.51
N ARG A 8 0.44 3.16 -28.90
CA ARG A 8 1.03 1.86 -28.60
C ARG A 8 1.24 1.76 -27.10
N LEU A 9 0.77 0.68 -26.52
CA LEU A 9 0.90 0.41 -25.09
C LEU A 9 1.47 -0.98 -24.89
N HIS A 10 2.69 -1.03 -24.36
CA HIS A 10 3.43 -2.28 -24.13
C HIS A 10 3.11 -2.85 -22.75
N ILE A 11 3.37 -4.13 -22.56
CA ILE A 11 3.15 -4.82 -21.28
C ILE A 11 4.48 -5.24 -20.67
N LEU A 12 4.72 -4.80 -19.43
CA LEU A 12 5.72 -5.35 -18.52
C LEU A 12 5.01 -6.21 -17.49
N GLU A 13 5.44 -7.46 -17.31
CA GLU A 13 4.83 -8.37 -16.35
C GLU A 13 5.88 -8.95 -15.40
N ALA A 14 5.64 -8.85 -14.09
CA ALA A 14 6.38 -9.61 -13.09
C ALA A 14 5.54 -10.79 -12.60
N SER A 15 5.93 -12.02 -12.94
CA SER A 15 5.22 -13.24 -12.50
C SER A 15 5.24 -13.44 -10.98
N ASP A 16 6.34 -13.06 -10.31
CA ASP A 16 6.40 -12.95 -8.85
C ASP A 16 6.13 -11.48 -8.47
N TRP A 17 4.92 -11.20 -7.98
CA TRP A 17 4.53 -9.85 -7.60
C TRP A 17 5.45 -9.23 -6.56
N LYS A 18 5.99 -10.04 -5.63
CA LYS A 18 6.77 -9.54 -4.51
C LYS A 18 8.16 -9.12 -4.98
N ALA A 19 8.78 -9.93 -5.83
CA ALA A 19 10.00 -9.53 -6.52
C ALA A 19 9.78 -8.29 -7.40
N GLY A 20 8.66 -8.25 -8.14
CA GLY A 20 8.27 -7.08 -8.95
C GLY A 20 8.21 -5.80 -8.12
N VAL A 21 7.44 -5.79 -7.03
CA VAL A 21 7.35 -4.63 -6.13
C VAL A 21 8.70 -4.26 -5.54
N ILE A 22 9.53 -5.23 -5.12
CA ILE A 22 10.87 -4.95 -4.61
C ILE A 22 11.72 -4.21 -5.66
N THR A 23 11.72 -4.65 -6.92
CA THR A 23 12.48 -3.96 -7.98
C THR A 23 11.92 -2.59 -8.36
N LEU A 24 10.65 -2.30 -8.06
CA LEU A 24 10.10 -0.95 -8.21
C LEU A 24 10.58 -0.02 -7.10
N LEU A 25 10.65 -0.51 -5.85
CA LEU A 25 11.06 0.27 -4.69
C LEU A 25 12.58 0.42 -4.58
N GLU A 26 13.33 -0.60 -5.02
CA GLU A 26 14.78 -0.63 -5.03
C GLU A 26 15.27 -1.05 -6.42
N PRO A 27 15.51 -0.07 -7.32
CA PRO A 27 15.97 -0.35 -8.68
C PRO A 27 17.31 -1.10 -8.76
N ASN A 28 18.15 -1.05 -7.71
CA ASN A 28 19.41 -1.79 -7.66
C ASN A 28 19.26 -3.19 -7.08
N SER A 29 18.03 -3.67 -6.88
CA SER A 29 17.78 -5.02 -6.38
C SER A 29 18.33 -6.07 -7.34
N ALA A 30 18.85 -7.16 -6.77
CA ALA A 30 19.38 -8.27 -7.57
C ALA A 30 18.28 -9.07 -8.31
N TYR A 31 17.00 -8.83 -8.05
CA TYR A 31 15.91 -9.50 -8.75
C TYR A 31 15.73 -8.99 -10.18
N GLN A 32 15.39 -9.90 -11.09
CA GLN A 32 15.05 -9.60 -12.49
C GLN A 32 13.72 -10.30 -12.84
N PRO A 33 12.59 -9.89 -12.24
CA PRO A 33 11.31 -10.60 -12.34
C PRO A 33 10.55 -10.29 -13.64
N TRP A 34 11.01 -9.29 -14.40
CA TRP A 34 10.28 -8.68 -15.49
C TRP A 34 10.35 -9.49 -16.77
N ARG A 35 9.16 -9.75 -17.33
CA ARG A 35 8.94 -10.33 -18.64
C ARG A 35 8.32 -9.25 -19.51
N TYR A 36 8.78 -9.16 -20.75
CA TYR A 36 8.31 -8.19 -21.72
C TYR A 36 8.60 -8.73 -23.12
N ALA A 37 7.83 -8.28 -24.10
CA ALA A 37 8.12 -8.51 -25.52
C ALA A 37 7.98 -7.18 -26.26
N PHE A 38 9.03 -6.35 -26.17
CA PHE A 38 8.98 -4.97 -26.65
C PHE A 38 8.94 -4.85 -28.18
N GLY A 39 9.28 -5.87 -28.96
CA GLY A 39 9.17 -5.82 -30.43
C GLY A 39 9.76 -4.51 -31.01
N GLU A 40 8.96 -3.77 -31.78
CA GLU A 40 9.27 -2.40 -32.22
C GLU A 40 8.84 -1.33 -31.19
N THR A 41 9.59 -1.18 -30.09
CA THR A 41 9.45 -0.04 -29.17
C THR A 41 10.12 1.22 -29.69
N ARG A 42 9.56 2.38 -29.34
CA ARG A 42 10.19 3.68 -29.53
C ARG A 42 10.31 4.43 -28.19
N PRO A 43 11.39 5.21 -27.97
CA PRO A 43 11.43 6.14 -26.85
C PRO A 43 10.19 7.04 -26.85
N GLY A 44 9.54 7.15 -25.69
CA GLY A 44 8.28 7.88 -25.52
C GLY A 44 7.02 7.04 -25.61
N ASP A 45 7.11 5.76 -26.03
CA ASP A 45 5.99 4.83 -25.89
C ASP A 45 5.67 4.60 -24.41
N TYR A 46 4.42 4.24 -24.10
CA TYR A 46 4.00 3.86 -22.75
C TYR A 46 4.02 2.36 -22.56
N ALA A 47 4.19 1.95 -21.31
CA ALA A 47 3.98 0.57 -20.90
C ALA A 47 3.13 0.50 -19.63
N ILE A 48 2.24 -0.50 -19.56
CA ILE A 48 1.58 -0.88 -18.32
C ILE A 48 2.44 -1.88 -17.57
N VAL A 49 2.39 -1.81 -16.25
CA VAL A 49 3.07 -2.77 -15.38
C VAL A 49 2.06 -3.69 -14.72
N LEU A 50 2.22 -4.98 -14.96
CA LEU A 50 1.44 -6.06 -14.39
C LEU A 50 2.24 -6.77 -13.30
N LEU A 51 1.57 -7.09 -12.21
CA LEU A 51 2.08 -7.94 -11.15
C LEU A 51 1.26 -9.22 -11.11
N GLY A 52 1.93 -10.37 -11.06
CA GLY A 52 1.37 -11.71 -10.89
C GLY A 52 0.82 -11.95 -9.48
N THR A 53 -0.02 -11.03 -9.03
CA THR A 53 -0.89 -11.17 -7.86
C THR A 53 -2.08 -12.08 -8.21
N ASP A 54 -2.89 -12.38 -7.21
CA ASP A 54 -4.11 -13.18 -7.28
C ASP A 54 -5.25 -12.35 -6.67
N PRO A 55 -6.12 -11.75 -7.51
CA PRO A 55 -6.05 -11.77 -8.98
C PRO A 55 -4.91 -10.87 -9.52
N VAL A 56 -4.52 -11.05 -10.80
CA VAL A 56 -3.45 -10.28 -11.46
C VAL A 56 -3.78 -8.78 -11.42
N SER A 57 -2.82 -7.95 -11.06
CA SER A 57 -3.03 -6.52 -10.86
C SER A 57 -2.18 -5.65 -11.77
N VAL A 58 -2.73 -4.49 -12.14
CA VAL A 58 -2.09 -3.44 -12.93
C VAL A 58 -1.70 -2.29 -12.02
N LEU A 59 -0.50 -1.75 -12.20
CA LEU A 59 -0.15 -0.47 -11.61
C LEU A 59 -0.97 0.66 -12.24
N THR A 60 -1.46 1.57 -11.40
CA THR A 60 -2.23 2.74 -11.85
C THR A 60 -1.37 3.82 -12.51
N VAL A 61 -0.06 3.63 -12.57
CA VAL A 61 0.90 4.56 -13.16
C VAL A 61 1.51 3.89 -14.39
N LEU A 62 1.57 4.64 -15.49
CA LEU A 62 2.22 4.19 -16.72
C LEU A 62 3.72 4.35 -16.61
N ALA A 63 4.46 3.34 -17.05
CA ALA A 63 5.87 3.46 -17.28
C ALA A 63 6.11 4.12 -18.65
N ARG A 64 7.17 4.93 -18.77
CA ARG A 64 7.60 5.52 -20.03
C ARG A 64 8.82 4.77 -20.56
N ILE A 65 8.77 4.34 -21.81
CA ILE A 65 9.90 3.66 -22.45
C ILE A 65 10.98 4.69 -22.77
N ASP A 66 12.19 4.40 -22.30
CA ASP A 66 13.36 5.23 -22.47
C ASP A 66 14.64 4.38 -22.49
N HIS A 67 15.66 4.87 -23.19
CA HIS A 67 16.93 4.17 -23.39
C HIS A 67 17.73 3.95 -22.09
N GLU A 68 17.40 4.69 -21.03
CA GLU A 68 18.03 4.60 -19.70
C GLU A 68 17.15 3.89 -18.65
N GLY A 69 15.99 3.35 -19.03
CA GLY A 69 15.03 2.80 -18.07
C GLY A 69 15.50 1.52 -17.38
N GLY A 70 15.50 1.52 -16.04
CA GLY A 70 15.93 0.36 -15.23
C GLY A 70 15.01 -0.87 -15.30
N LEU A 71 13.74 -0.69 -15.66
CA LEU A 71 12.76 -1.78 -15.79
C LEU A 71 12.74 -2.32 -17.22
N GLY A 72 13.87 -2.84 -17.69
CA GLY A 72 14.00 -3.36 -19.06
C GLY A 72 13.89 -2.29 -20.15
N GLY A 73 14.26 -1.03 -19.85
CA GLY A 73 14.10 0.11 -20.75
C GLY A 73 12.85 0.96 -20.47
N ALA A 74 12.18 0.75 -19.33
CA ALA A 74 11.08 1.61 -18.89
C ALA A 74 11.43 2.35 -17.59
N MET A 75 10.96 3.59 -17.47
CA MET A 75 11.06 4.44 -16.28
C MET A 75 9.68 4.59 -15.65
N LEU A 76 9.59 4.43 -14.34
CA LEU A 76 8.37 4.59 -13.57
C LEU A 76 8.70 5.17 -12.20
N ASP A 77 7.89 6.12 -11.74
CA ASP A 77 7.90 6.62 -10.37
C ASP A 77 6.79 5.90 -9.56
N PRO A 78 7.15 5.06 -8.58
CA PRO A 78 6.18 4.29 -7.82
C PRO A 78 5.52 5.07 -6.67
N ASP A 79 5.94 6.31 -6.38
CA ASP A 79 5.52 7.03 -5.16
C ASP A 79 3.99 7.14 -5.03
N ASN A 80 3.28 7.25 -6.16
CA ASN A 80 1.82 7.32 -6.21
C ASN A 80 1.18 6.10 -6.87
N ALA A 81 1.95 5.05 -7.14
CA ALA A 81 1.42 3.84 -7.75
C ALA A 81 0.44 3.14 -6.81
N GLU A 82 -0.72 2.77 -7.34
CA GLU A 82 -1.69 1.88 -6.73
C GLU A 82 -1.91 0.68 -7.64
N LEU A 83 -2.68 -0.29 -7.15
CA LEU A 83 -2.98 -1.51 -7.89
C LEU A 83 -4.47 -1.62 -8.18
N VAL A 84 -4.82 -2.02 -9.39
CA VAL A 84 -6.19 -2.40 -9.78
C VAL A 84 -6.20 -3.82 -10.33
N ASP A 85 -7.30 -4.54 -10.15
CA ASP A 85 -7.47 -5.86 -10.75
C ASP A 85 -7.53 -5.76 -12.28
N LEU A 86 -6.72 -6.56 -12.99
CA LEU A 86 -6.60 -6.54 -14.45
C LEU A 86 -7.92 -6.90 -15.14
N THR A 87 -8.64 -7.90 -14.62
CA THR A 87 -9.91 -8.34 -15.19
C THR A 87 -10.97 -7.26 -15.05
N THR A 88 -11.06 -6.62 -13.88
CA THR A 88 -11.97 -5.50 -13.62
C THR A 88 -11.65 -4.32 -14.55
N LEU A 89 -10.37 -3.99 -14.73
CA LEU A 89 -9.95 -2.94 -15.66
C LEU A 89 -10.37 -3.27 -17.10
N ALA A 90 -10.11 -4.49 -17.57
CA ALA A 90 -10.52 -4.94 -18.89
C ALA A 90 -12.04 -4.86 -19.11
N MET A 91 -12.82 -5.29 -18.11
CA MET A 91 -14.27 -5.24 -18.15
C MET A 91 -14.79 -3.80 -18.19
N MET A 92 -14.22 -2.89 -17.38
CA MET A 92 -14.64 -1.49 -17.33
C MET A 92 -14.33 -0.73 -18.62
N LEU A 93 -13.29 -1.13 -19.34
CA LEU A 93 -12.83 -0.48 -20.58
C LEU A 93 -13.31 -1.18 -21.86
N ASP A 94 -14.07 -2.27 -21.70
CA ASP A 94 -14.59 -3.09 -22.79
C ASP A 94 -13.48 -3.49 -23.79
N LEU A 95 -12.36 -4.01 -23.27
CA LEU A 95 -11.19 -4.34 -24.08
C LEU A 95 -11.29 -5.71 -24.80
N GLY A 96 -12.47 -6.34 -24.79
CA GLY A 96 -12.70 -7.66 -25.35
C GLY A 96 -12.28 -8.81 -24.43
N ALA A 97 -12.31 -10.04 -24.96
CA ALA A 97 -12.14 -11.27 -24.15
C ALA A 97 -10.69 -11.55 -23.73
N GLU A 98 -9.70 -11.14 -24.52
CA GLU A 98 -8.27 -11.44 -24.27
C GLU A 98 -7.33 -10.25 -24.56
N PRO A 99 -7.60 -9.05 -24.01
CA PRO A 99 -6.81 -7.85 -24.32
C PRO A 99 -5.32 -8.01 -24.00
N PHE A 100 -4.99 -8.79 -22.98
CA PHE A 100 -3.63 -8.95 -22.48
C PHE A 100 -3.01 -10.31 -22.84
N ALA A 101 -3.63 -11.10 -23.73
CA ALA A 101 -2.99 -12.30 -24.28
C ALA A 101 -1.82 -11.94 -25.21
N ASN A 102 -1.85 -10.74 -25.78
CA ASN A 102 -0.75 -10.15 -26.53
C ASN A 102 0.04 -9.20 -25.63
N TRP A 103 1.37 -9.16 -25.79
CA TRP A 103 2.29 -8.28 -25.03
C TRP A 103 2.17 -6.78 -25.38
N ARG A 104 1.15 -6.39 -26.14
CA ARG A 104 0.93 -5.03 -26.63
C ARG A 104 -0.56 -4.80 -26.92
N LEU A 105 -1.03 -3.60 -26.57
CA LEU A 105 -2.28 -3.02 -27.03
C LEU A 105 -1.98 -1.92 -28.06
N ASP A 106 -2.84 -1.81 -29.07
CA ASP A 106 -2.72 -0.84 -30.15
C ASP A 106 -3.99 0.03 -30.26
N ASP A 107 -3.83 1.23 -30.81
CA ASP A 107 -4.87 2.17 -31.20
C ASP A 107 -5.91 2.43 -30.09
N ASP A 108 -7.20 2.24 -30.36
CA ASP A 108 -8.31 2.55 -29.44
C ASP A 108 -8.16 1.86 -28.06
N ALA A 109 -7.69 0.61 -28.05
CA ALA A 109 -7.51 -0.14 -26.80
C ALA A 109 -6.36 0.46 -25.97
N ALA A 110 -5.25 0.83 -26.62
CA ALA A 110 -4.14 1.51 -25.98
C ALA A 110 -4.58 2.89 -25.44
N GLU A 111 -5.29 3.68 -26.25
CA GLU A 111 -5.76 5.01 -25.87
C GLU A 111 -6.68 4.98 -24.64
N ARG A 112 -7.67 4.06 -24.61
CA ARG A 112 -8.58 3.92 -23.46
C ARG A 112 -7.84 3.61 -22.17
N VAL A 113 -6.87 2.68 -22.20
CA VAL A 113 -6.09 2.33 -21.01
C VAL A 113 -5.19 3.49 -20.59
N ILE A 114 -4.51 4.14 -21.55
CA ILE A 114 -3.62 5.27 -21.26
C ILE A 114 -4.40 6.39 -20.58
N LEU A 115 -5.53 6.82 -21.16
CA LEU A 115 -6.36 7.89 -20.60
C LEU A 115 -6.89 7.52 -19.22
N THR A 116 -7.39 6.30 -19.05
CA THR A 116 -7.93 5.83 -17.76
C THR A 116 -6.87 5.87 -16.66
N LEU A 117 -5.64 5.42 -16.95
CA LEU A 117 -4.57 5.42 -15.95
C LEU A 117 -3.98 6.82 -15.71
N HIS A 118 -3.89 7.69 -16.73
CA HIS A 118 -3.48 9.09 -16.56
C HIS A 118 -4.46 9.91 -15.73
N GLU A 119 -5.76 9.70 -15.92
CA GLU A 119 -6.83 10.48 -15.28
C GLU A 119 -7.29 9.87 -13.94
N SER A 120 -6.76 8.70 -13.56
CA SER A 120 -7.17 7.98 -12.35
C SER A 120 -6.73 8.71 -11.07
N PRO A 121 -7.66 9.13 -10.20
CA PRO A 121 -7.36 9.82 -8.95
C PRO A 121 -7.07 8.83 -7.80
N VAL A 122 -6.67 7.59 -8.09
CA VAL A 122 -6.45 6.57 -7.06
C VAL A 122 -5.11 6.85 -6.37
N TYR A 123 -5.12 7.83 -5.47
CA TYR A 123 -3.97 8.26 -4.68
C TYR A 123 -3.91 7.51 -3.37
N GLY A 124 -3.23 6.37 -3.32
CA GLY A 124 -2.62 5.89 -2.08
C GLY A 124 -3.54 5.64 -0.89
N ASP A 125 -4.87 5.57 -1.08
CA ASP A 125 -5.79 5.63 0.05
C ASP A 125 -5.50 4.45 0.98
N PRO A 126 -5.18 4.70 2.26
CA PRO A 126 -4.90 3.65 3.21
C PRO A 126 -5.93 2.51 3.13
N TYR A 127 -7.21 2.80 2.85
CA TYR A 127 -8.31 1.82 2.80
C TYR A 127 -8.11 0.66 1.82
N TYR A 128 -7.28 0.84 0.80
CA TYR A 128 -7.03 -0.22 -0.18
C TYR A 128 -6.03 -1.28 0.29
N ARG A 129 -5.41 -1.08 1.46
CA ARG A 129 -4.38 -1.96 2.04
C ARG A 129 -4.94 -3.12 2.87
N TRP A 130 -6.23 -3.13 3.18
CA TRP A 130 -6.83 -4.20 3.98
C TRP A 130 -7.29 -5.37 3.10
N GLY A 131 -7.29 -6.57 3.67
CA GLY A 131 -7.59 -7.83 3.00
C GLY A 131 -6.38 -8.77 2.94
N HIS A 132 -6.66 -10.04 2.62
CA HIS A 132 -5.67 -11.13 2.59
C HIS A 132 -5.24 -11.55 1.19
N SER A 133 -5.67 -10.85 0.14
CA SER A 133 -5.20 -11.12 -1.22
C SER A 133 -3.76 -10.68 -1.41
N SER A 134 -3.06 -11.25 -2.38
CA SER A 134 -1.72 -10.79 -2.74
C SER A 134 -1.74 -9.38 -3.35
N VAL A 135 -2.87 -8.93 -3.91
CA VAL A 135 -3.06 -7.51 -4.30
C VAL A 135 -2.99 -6.60 -3.08
N ALA A 136 -3.70 -6.93 -1.99
CA ALA A 136 -3.63 -6.17 -0.76
C ALA A 136 -2.21 -6.21 -0.15
N ALA A 137 -1.55 -7.37 -0.18
CA ALA A 137 -0.16 -7.49 0.25
C ALA A 137 0.80 -6.63 -0.59
N ALA A 138 0.63 -6.61 -1.91
CA ALA A 138 1.43 -5.80 -2.83
C ALA A 138 1.22 -4.30 -2.59
N ARG A 139 -0.02 -3.84 -2.38
CA ARG A 139 -0.30 -2.43 -1.99
C ARG A 139 0.36 -2.06 -0.67
N ASN A 140 0.38 -2.96 0.32
CA ASN A 140 1.09 -2.71 1.57
C ASN A 140 2.59 -2.56 1.35
N LEU A 141 3.17 -3.43 0.53
CA LEU A 141 4.60 -3.39 0.23
C LEU A 141 4.97 -2.15 -0.59
N LEU A 142 4.15 -1.71 -1.55
CA LEU A 142 4.36 -0.46 -2.29
C LEU A 142 4.40 0.80 -1.40
N ARG A 143 3.81 0.73 -0.20
CA ARG A 143 3.85 1.80 0.82
C ARG A 143 4.96 1.61 1.85
N PHE A 144 5.87 0.68 1.61
CA PHE A 144 7.01 0.43 2.48
C PHE A 144 8.04 1.56 2.36
N THR A 145 8.43 2.11 3.50
CA THR A 145 9.34 3.27 3.59
C THR A 145 10.79 2.87 3.87
N GLY A 146 11.15 1.59 3.74
CA GLY A 146 12.48 1.08 4.10
C GLY A 146 12.59 0.50 5.51
N ASP A 147 11.70 0.85 6.44
CA ASP A 147 11.79 0.44 7.85
C ASP A 147 10.74 -0.60 8.28
N CYS A 148 11.18 -1.61 9.03
CA CYS A 148 10.29 -2.55 9.71
C CYS A 148 9.31 -1.80 10.63
N GLN A 149 8.01 -1.93 10.38
CA GLN A 149 7.00 -1.23 11.17
C GLN A 149 6.87 -1.76 12.60
N GLY A 150 7.40 -2.96 12.87
CA GLY A 150 7.53 -3.52 14.21
C GLY A 150 8.62 -2.81 15.03
N CYS A 151 9.88 -2.98 14.64
CA CYS A 151 11.04 -2.54 15.43
C CYS A 151 11.71 -1.24 14.96
N GLY A 152 11.30 -0.67 13.81
CA GLY A 152 11.90 0.53 13.22
C GLY A 152 13.30 0.32 12.64
N THR A 153 13.73 -0.92 12.43
CA THR A 153 15.01 -1.23 11.77
C THR A 153 14.81 -1.29 10.27
N GLU A 154 15.74 -0.68 9.54
CA GLU A 154 15.83 -0.74 8.08
C GLU A 154 15.84 -2.20 7.58
N ILE A 155 15.09 -2.46 6.51
CA ILE A 155 15.09 -3.73 5.79
C ILE A 155 15.72 -3.48 4.43
N ASP A 156 16.94 -3.98 4.27
CA ASP A 156 17.67 -3.96 3.01
C ASP A 156 16.96 -4.78 1.92
N LEU A 157 16.62 -4.12 0.82
CA LEU A 157 15.95 -4.67 -0.36
C LEU A 157 16.90 -5.03 -1.52
N THR A 158 18.19 -4.74 -1.39
CA THR A 158 19.18 -4.92 -2.47
C THR A 158 19.60 -6.38 -2.65
N GLY A 159 19.65 -7.15 -1.55
CA GLY A 159 20.19 -8.51 -1.53
C GLY A 159 19.29 -9.57 -2.18
N LEU A 160 19.90 -10.69 -2.58
CA LEU A 160 19.23 -11.86 -3.19
C LEU A 160 18.15 -12.51 -2.30
N GLU A 161 18.21 -12.28 -0.99
CA GLU A 161 17.26 -12.80 0.00
C GLU A 161 16.23 -11.75 0.44
N ALA A 162 16.22 -10.54 -0.16
CA ALA A 162 15.34 -9.45 0.26
C ALA A 162 13.85 -9.86 0.31
N ARG A 163 13.40 -10.64 -0.68
CA ARG A 163 12.04 -11.19 -0.74
C ARG A 163 11.71 -12.05 0.48
N ASP A 164 12.67 -12.82 0.97
CA ASP A 164 12.44 -13.72 2.10
C ASP A 164 12.65 -13.00 3.43
N ARG A 165 13.42 -11.90 3.45
CA ARG A 165 13.70 -11.07 4.63
C ARG A 165 12.54 -10.16 5.05
N ILE A 166 11.60 -9.91 4.14
CA ILE A 166 10.43 -9.07 4.36
C ILE A 166 9.17 -9.92 4.50
N HIS A 167 8.37 -9.63 5.53
CA HIS A 167 7.07 -10.25 5.75
C HIS A 167 5.97 -9.21 5.63
N VAL A 168 4.98 -9.50 4.79
CA VAL A 168 3.78 -8.67 4.65
C VAL A 168 2.69 -9.27 5.53
N HIS A 169 2.43 -8.62 6.66
CA HIS A 169 1.30 -8.93 7.54
C HIS A 169 0.03 -8.31 6.94
N THR A 170 -0.93 -9.16 6.58
CA THR A 170 -2.24 -8.74 6.08
C THR A 170 -3.25 -8.77 7.20
N ALA A 171 -4.25 -7.87 7.13
CA ALA A 171 -5.30 -7.77 8.13
C ALA A 171 -6.68 -7.85 7.46
N ASP A 172 -7.68 -8.33 8.21
CA ASP A 172 -9.05 -8.39 7.75
C ASP A 172 -9.53 -7.02 7.22
N PRO A 173 -10.40 -7.00 6.19
CA PRO A 173 -11.10 -5.79 5.80
C PRO A 173 -11.75 -5.10 6.99
N LEU A 174 -11.64 -3.78 7.03
CA LEU A 174 -12.28 -3.00 8.08
C LEU A 174 -13.79 -3.25 8.04
N PRO A 175 -14.41 -3.55 9.21
CA PRO A 175 -15.84 -3.83 9.23
C PRO A 175 -16.59 -2.59 8.76
N ARG A 176 -17.59 -2.81 7.89
CA ARG A 176 -18.52 -1.75 7.54
C ARG A 176 -19.23 -1.32 8.82
N PRO A 177 -19.20 -0.02 9.20
CA PRO A 177 -19.95 0.44 10.35
C PRO A 177 -21.43 0.12 10.20
N ASP A 178 -22.11 -0.18 11.30
CA ASP A 178 -23.55 -0.40 11.27
C ASP A 178 -24.25 0.81 10.65
N PRO A 179 -25.22 0.59 9.75
CA PRO A 179 -25.95 1.69 9.16
C PRO A 179 -26.63 2.48 10.27
N GLY A 180 -26.42 3.80 10.28
CA GLY A 180 -27.21 4.67 11.14
C GLY A 180 -28.69 4.48 10.84
N SER A 181 -29.56 4.62 11.86
CA SER A 181 -31.00 4.56 11.63
C SER A 181 -31.40 5.50 10.49
N PRO A 182 -32.09 5.03 9.44
CA PRO A 182 -32.51 5.87 8.33
C PRO A 182 -33.50 6.95 8.80
N ILE A 183 -34.16 6.72 9.94
CA ILE A 183 -35.04 7.67 10.61
C ILE A 183 -34.27 8.32 11.75
N ARG A 184 -33.98 9.62 11.62
CA ARG A 184 -33.39 10.42 12.70
C ARG A 184 -34.46 10.78 13.72
N THR A 185 -34.42 10.16 14.89
CA THR A 185 -35.21 10.62 16.04
C THR A 185 -34.50 11.78 16.73
N PRO A 186 -35.24 12.75 17.30
CA PRO A 186 -34.66 13.75 18.19
C PRO A 186 -33.97 13.03 19.37
N GLY A 187 -32.64 13.06 19.40
CA GLY A 187 -31.84 12.36 20.42
C GLY A 187 -30.89 11.29 19.89
N SER A 188 -30.89 10.98 18.58
CA SER A 188 -29.90 10.05 18.01
C SER A 188 -28.47 10.55 18.27
N SER A 189 -27.63 9.70 18.87
CA SER A 189 -26.22 10.01 19.12
C SER A 189 -25.52 10.32 17.79
N ARG A 190 -24.99 11.54 17.64
CA ARG A 190 -24.10 11.86 16.54
C ARG A 190 -22.80 11.09 16.78
N VAL A 191 -22.40 10.21 15.86
CA VAL A 191 -21.00 9.77 15.80
C VAL A 191 -20.19 11.05 15.52
N ARG A 192 -19.56 11.60 16.56
CA ARG A 192 -18.72 12.79 16.46
C ARG A 192 -17.36 12.36 15.93
N GLY A 193 -16.97 12.93 14.78
CA GLY A 193 -15.65 12.75 14.19
C GLY A 193 -15.73 12.34 12.71
N PRO A 194 -14.65 12.56 11.94
CA PRO A 194 -14.57 12.07 10.58
C PRO A 194 -14.69 10.54 10.57
N PHE A 195 -15.44 9.99 9.61
CA PHE A 195 -15.69 8.55 9.42
C PHE A 195 -14.40 7.71 9.55
N ARG A 196 -13.28 8.25 9.06
CA ARG A 196 -11.97 7.63 9.05
C ARG A 196 -11.39 7.36 10.45
N ALA A 197 -11.59 8.28 11.39
CA ALA A 197 -11.12 8.13 12.78
C ALA A 197 -11.90 7.05 13.55
N ALA A 198 -13.19 6.88 13.24
CA ALA A 198 -14.02 5.81 13.82
C ALA A 198 -13.54 4.43 13.37
N ILE A 199 -13.14 4.30 12.10
CA ILE A 199 -12.63 3.04 11.55
C ILE A 199 -11.30 2.63 12.19
N ARG A 200 -10.37 3.57 12.40
CA ARG A 200 -9.11 3.29 13.14
C ARG A 200 -9.38 2.70 14.53
N SER A 201 -10.38 3.25 15.21
CA SER A 201 -10.75 2.84 16.57
C SER A 201 -11.44 1.46 16.60
N ALA A 202 -12.03 1.04 15.48
CA ALA A 202 -12.68 -0.26 15.32
C ALA A 202 -11.75 -1.37 14.80
N ALA A 203 -10.55 -1.01 14.31
CA ALA A 203 -9.59 -1.96 13.77
C ALA A 203 -9.11 -2.94 14.85
N ARG A 204 -9.30 -4.24 14.61
CA ARG A 204 -8.82 -5.32 15.49
C ARG A 204 -7.41 -5.79 15.14
N ASP A 205 -7.00 -5.50 13.91
CA ASP A 205 -5.67 -5.76 13.40
C ASP A 205 -5.27 -4.67 12.40
N TRP A 206 -4.00 -4.64 11.99
CA TRP A 206 -3.47 -3.59 11.14
C TRP A 206 -2.45 -4.15 10.13
N PRO A 207 -2.58 -3.85 8.82
CA PRO A 207 -1.61 -4.28 7.82
C PRO A 207 -0.21 -3.73 8.12
N ALA A 208 0.81 -4.57 7.98
CA ALA A 208 2.17 -4.15 8.31
C ALA A 208 3.26 -4.85 7.49
N ILE A 209 4.41 -4.18 7.39
CA ILE A 209 5.63 -4.72 6.82
C ILE A 209 6.65 -4.96 7.94
N LEU A 210 7.04 -6.23 8.10
CA LEU A 210 7.88 -6.70 9.19
C LEU A 210 9.17 -7.32 8.67
N CYS A 211 10.27 -7.12 9.39
CA CYS A 211 11.45 -7.95 9.23
C CYS A 211 11.19 -9.37 9.77
N LEU A 212 12.01 -10.34 9.35
CA LEU A 212 11.93 -11.73 9.83
C LEU A 212 11.90 -11.85 11.36
N ARG A 213 12.75 -11.08 12.04
CA ARG A 213 12.81 -11.11 13.51
C ARG A 213 11.51 -10.65 14.15
N CYS A 214 10.85 -9.62 13.60
CA CYS A 214 9.56 -9.17 14.11
C CYS A 214 8.44 -10.15 13.79
N ARG A 215 8.43 -10.77 12.60
CA ARG A 215 7.51 -11.85 12.26
C ARG A 215 7.63 -13.01 13.25
N ASP A 216 8.86 -13.46 13.50
CA ASP A 216 9.11 -14.60 14.40
C ASP A 216 8.75 -14.27 15.84
N ARG A 217 9.10 -13.07 16.34
CA ARG A 217 8.67 -12.59 17.66
C ARG A 217 7.14 -12.50 17.78
N MET A 218 6.45 -12.05 16.73
CA MET A 218 5.00 -11.97 16.72
C MET A 218 4.38 -13.38 16.84
N ARG A 219 4.88 -14.33 16.05
CA ARG A 219 4.46 -15.74 16.09
C ARG A 219 4.76 -16.40 17.43
N ASP A 220 6.01 -16.32 17.90
CA ASP A 220 6.50 -17.01 19.09
C ASP A 220 5.90 -16.40 20.38
N GLY A 221 5.56 -15.11 20.35
CA GLY A 221 4.77 -14.44 21.39
C GLY A 221 3.26 -14.71 21.34
N ASN A 222 2.79 -15.54 20.39
CA ASN A 222 1.38 -15.88 20.17
C ASN A 222 0.48 -14.65 19.94
N PHE A 223 1.02 -13.60 19.33
CA PHE A 223 0.25 -12.42 18.93
C PHE A 223 -0.51 -12.72 17.65
N ARG A 224 -1.84 -12.57 17.69
CA ARG A 224 -2.70 -12.76 16.51
C ARG A 224 -2.96 -11.48 15.72
N SER A 225 -2.62 -10.33 16.29
CA SER A 225 -2.77 -9.02 15.64
C SER A 225 -1.45 -8.25 15.72
N PHE A 226 -1.14 -7.50 14.68
CA PHE A 226 -0.01 -6.57 14.68
C PHE A 226 -0.23 -5.45 15.69
N ILE A 227 -1.48 -5.05 15.93
CA ILE A 227 -1.83 -4.05 16.94
C ILE A 227 -1.34 -4.50 18.32
N ASP A 228 -1.68 -5.72 18.75
CA ASP A 228 -1.27 -6.23 20.06
C ASP A 228 0.25 -6.43 20.13
N PHE A 229 0.85 -6.94 19.04
CA PHE A 229 2.31 -7.06 18.94
C PHE A 229 3.02 -5.70 19.06
N LYS A 230 2.44 -4.63 18.50
CA LYS A 230 3.00 -3.29 18.56
C LYS A 230 2.86 -2.69 19.96
N PHE A 231 1.68 -2.80 20.58
CA PHE A 231 1.47 -2.35 21.96
C PHE A 231 2.35 -3.08 22.96
N ALA A 232 2.61 -4.38 22.77
CA ALA A 232 3.52 -5.15 23.62
C ALA A 232 4.99 -4.66 23.55
N GLN A 233 5.36 -3.83 22.58
CA GLN A 233 6.68 -3.20 22.48
C GLN A 233 6.72 -1.81 23.13
N HIS A 234 5.57 -1.28 23.56
CA HIS A 234 5.47 0.01 24.24
C HIS A 234 5.57 -0.19 25.75
N PRO A 235 6.03 0.83 26.51
CA PRO A 235 6.13 0.72 27.96
C PRO A 235 4.74 0.60 28.60
N GLU A 236 4.67 -0.16 29.70
CA GLU A 236 3.49 -0.17 30.56
C GLU A 236 3.28 1.19 31.20
N CYS A 237 2.02 1.56 31.43
CA CYS A 237 1.72 2.82 32.10
C CYS A 237 2.23 2.80 33.55
N PRO A 238 3.08 3.74 33.96
CA PRO A 238 3.63 3.78 35.33
C PRO A 238 2.57 4.07 36.39
N ARG A 239 1.40 4.58 36.00
CA ARG A 239 0.31 4.95 36.92
C ARG A 239 -0.70 3.82 37.16
N CYS A 240 -1.05 3.06 36.12
CA CYS A 240 -2.11 2.03 36.20
C CYS A 240 -1.68 0.63 35.75
N GLY A 241 -0.44 0.44 35.29
CA GLY A 241 0.05 -0.83 34.73
C GLY A 241 -0.57 -1.22 33.39
N GLY A 242 -1.33 -0.33 32.75
CA GLY A 242 -1.99 -0.60 31.48
C GLY A 242 -0.99 -0.84 30.34
N GLN A 243 -1.28 -1.82 29.48
CA GLN A 243 -0.44 -2.21 28.33
C GLN A 243 -0.90 -1.61 26.98
N ARG A 244 -1.79 -0.63 27.03
CA ARG A 244 -2.30 0.11 25.86
C ARG A 244 -1.76 1.53 25.90
N THR A 245 -0.46 1.65 25.61
CA THR A 245 0.27 2.91 25.62
C THR A 245 0.51 3.39 24.19
N GLN A 246 0.15 4.63 23.88
CA GLN A 246 0.40 5.27 22.59
C GLN A 246 1.68 6.11 22.64
N MET A 247 2.43 6.15 21.54
CA MET A 247 3.52 7.11 21.36
C MET A 247 2.94 8.45 20.90
N ILE A 248 3.33 9.53 21.57
CA ILE A 248 2.92 10.88 21.21
C ILE A 248 3.82 11.40 20.08
N GLN A 249 3.18 11.84 19.00
CA GLN A 249 3.82 12.45 17.84
C GLN A 249 3.44 13.93 17.81
N TYR A 250 4.45 14.78 17.67
CA TYR A 250 4.33 16.24 17.60
C TYR A 250 4.71 16.75 16.21
N GLY A 251 4.21 17.93 15.86
CA GLY A 251 4.55 18.63 14.63
C GLY A 251 3.40 18.72 13.62
N MET A 252 3.58 19.59 12.62
CA MET A 252 2.62 19.83 11.53
C MET A 252 3.34 19.81 10.17
N PRO A 253 2.74 19.23 9.11
CA PRO A 253 1.45 18.56 9.08
C PRO A 253 1.52 17.10 9.55
N ALA A 254 0.65 16.71 10.48
CA ALA A 254 0.46 15.31 10.86
C ALA A 254 -0.62 14.68 9.97
N ASN A 255 -0.25 13.69 9.14
CA ASN A 255 -1.24 12.86 8.43
C ASN A 255 -1.86 11.84 9.39
N ILE A 256 -2.70 12.31 10.30
CA ILE A 256 -3.33 11.51 11.36
C ILE A 256 -4.19 10.37 10.77
N GLU A 257 -4.70 10.53 9.55
CA GLU A 257 -5.50 9.50 8.87
C GLU A 257 -4.68 8.26 8.49
N ALA A 258 -3.37 8.41 8.28
CA ALA A 258 -2.45 7.30 8.01
C ALA A 258 -1.89 6.64 9.27
N TRP A 259 -2.13 7.21 10.46
CA TRP A 259 -1.54 6.75 11.71
C TRP A 259 -2.21 5.49 12.26
N GLY A 260 -1.39 4.53 12.69
CA GLY A 260 -1.84 3.37 13.43
C GLY A 260 -2.40 3.73 14.82
N PRO A 261 -3.19 2.84 15.44
CA PRO A 261 -3.83 3.07 16.74
C PRO A 261 -2.85 3.21 17.91
N TRP A 262 -1.57 2.93 17.71
CA TRP A 262 -0.50 3.07 18.69
C TRP A 262 0.15 4.48 18.69
N LEU A 263 -0.36 5.42 17.89
CA LEU A 263 0.11 6.81 17.85
C LEU A 263 -0.96 7.78 18.38
N HIS A 264 -0.52 8.80 19.10
CA HIS A 264 -1.33 9.91 19.61
C HIS A 264 -0.83 11.26 19.06
N ALA A 265 -1.74 12.18 18.76
CA ALA A 265 -1.37 13.52 18.27
C ALA A 265 -1.18 14.47 19.45
N GLY A 266 0.07 14.84 19.74
CA GLY A 266 0.43 15.73 20.86
C GLY A 266 0.27 17.23 20.55
N GLY A 267 -0.06 17.58 19.31
CA GLY A 267 -0.18 18.97 18.84
C GLY A 267 1.04 19.44 18.05
N CYS A 268 1.06 20.74 17.71
CA CYS A 268 2.07 21.32 16.82
C CYS A 268 3.42 21.56 17.49
N CYS A 269 3.44 21.87 18.79
CA CYS A 269 4.65 22.17 19.53
C CYS A 269 5.12 20.94 20.32
N PRO A 270 6.37 20.48 20.12
CA PRO A 270 6.93 19.39 20.93
C PRO A 270 6.90 19.70 22.42
N THR A 271 6.46 18.74 23.22
CA THR A 271 6.61 18.76 24.68
C THR A 271 7.47 17.59 25.14
N GLU A 272 7.75 17.48 26.44
CA GLU A 272 8.62 16.42 26.97
C GLU A 272 7.95 15.05 27.06
N GLN A 273 6.61 15.02 27.04
CA GLN A 273 5.82 13.80 27.08
C GLN A 273 6.04 13.01 25.78
N LYS A 274 6.21 11.70 25.90
CA LYS A 274 6.40 10.78 24.77
C LYS A 274 5.34 9.69 24.71
N TRP A 275 4.65 9.44 25.81
CA TRP A 275 3.72 8.34 25.97
C TRP A 275 2.41 8.82 26.55
N LEU A 276 1.31 8.28 26.04
CA LEU A 276 -0.04 8.45 26.57
C LEU A 276 -0.63 7.07 26.88
N CYS A 277 -1.20 6.88 28.06
CA CYS A 277 -1.95 5.68 28.39
C CYS A 277 -3.40 5.82 27.95
N THR A 278 -3.92 4.91 27.13
CA THR A 278 -5.32 4.97 26.67
C THR A 278 -6.33 4.50 27.74
N VAL A 279 -5.87 4.09 28.92
CA VAL A 279 -6.72 3.56 30.01
C VAL A 279 -7.00 4.61 31.07
N CYS A 280 -5.99 5.41 31.44
CA CYS A 280 -6.09 6.41 32.51
C CYS A 280 -5.66 7.81 32.07
N ASP A 281 -5.41 8.02 30.77
CA ASP A 281 -5.00 9.27 30.14
C ASP A 281 -3.73 9.90 30.76
N ASN A 282 -2.90 9.08 31.41
CA ASN A 282 -1.64 9.55 31.96
C ASN A 282 -0.62 9.79 30.83
N GLU A 283 0.02 10.95 30.82
CA GLU A 283 1.12 11.28 29.93
C GLU A 283 2.46 11.27 30.66
N TRP A 284 3.51 10.72 30.05
CA TRP A 284 4.87 10.67 30.63
C TRP A 284 5.95 10.57 29.56
N ARG A 285 7.21 10.61 29.99
CA ARG A 285 8.41 10.56 29.15
C ARG A 285 8.88 9.14 28.83
#